data_AF-A0AAV1TFX8-F1
#
_entry.id   AF-A0AAV1TFX8-F1
#
_cell.length_a   1.000
_cell.length_b   1.000
_cell.length_c   1.000
_cell.angle_alpha   90.00
_cell.angle_beta   90.00
_cell.angle_gamma   90.00
#
_symmetry.space_group_name_H-M   'P 1'
#
loop_
_entity.id
_entity.type
_entity.pdbx_description
1 polymer ?
#
loop_
_entity_poly.entity_id
_entity_poly.type
_entity_poly.pdbx_seq_one_letter_code
_entity_poly.pdbx_strand_id
1 'polypeptide(L)'
;MTCSKKFMRNYKVFDAVYVHLADDGIVQAIGSGDIVMSMKTPQGMKKGVLTNVWHIPKLSRNPFSVGRFTKDVDPVTFTKDGCDGEAKGVKWKIGAREGKGLFKLQMASVAPEQANAAKSSGCQGGTKSYLWHLRLGHIGHDGLNSTVTKNIGIGIDISSAKK
;
A
#
# COMPACT_ATOMS: atom_id res chain seq x y z
N MET A 1 -7.43 -7.21 -8.66
CA MET A 1 -7.77 -5.83 -9.05
C MET A 1 -8.39 -5.15 -7.85
N THR A 2 -8.44 -3.81 -7.79
CA THR A 2 -9.05 -3.08 -6.67
C THR A 2 -9.75 -1.80 -7.12
N CYS A 3 -10.83 -1.42 -6.43
CA CYS A 3 -11.49 -0.12 -6.60
C CYS A 3 -10.83 1.03 -5.85
N SER A 4 -9.88 0.74 -4.96
CA SER A 4 -9.25 1.74 -4.11
C SER A 4 -7.74 1.78 -4.26
N LYS A 5 -7.22 3.00 -4.41
CA LYS A 5 -5.79 3.32 -4.35
C LYS A 5 -5.20 3.33 -2.93
N LYS A 6 -6.04 3.38 -1.88
CA LYS A 6 -5.62 3.63 -0.48
C LYS A 6 -4.50 2.69 0.01
N PHE A 7 -4.53 1.43 -0.41
CA PHE A 7 -3.60 0.40 0.05
C PHE A 7 -2.45 0.12 -0.94
N MET A 8 -2.38 0.89 -2.03
CA MET A 8 -1.36 0.70 -3.07
C MET A 8 -0.06 1.42 -2.71
N ARG A 9 1.05 0.74 -2.98
CA ARG A 9 2.42 1.27 -2.99
C ARG A 9 2.91 1.30 -4.44
N ASN A 10 3.94 2.11 -4.72
CA ASN A 10 4.55 2.24 -6.04
C ASN A 10 3.52 2.52 -7.16
N TYR A 11 2.50 3.32 -6.86
CA TYR A 11 1.38 3.54 -7.76
C TYR A 11 1.82 4.26 -9.04
N LYS A 12 1.52 3.67 -10.19
CA LYS A 12 1.78 4.21 -11.52
C LYS A 12 0.45 4.45 -12.23
N VAL A 13 0.27 5.66 -12.74
CA VAL A 13 -0.83 5.98 -13.65
C VAL A 13 -0.44 5.53 -15.05
N PHE A 14 -1.42 5.06 -15.82
CA PHE A 14 -1.26 4.75 -17.24
C PHE A 14 -2.53 5.16 -17.99
N ASP A 15 -2.45 5.19 -19.32
CA ASP A 15 -3.60 5.47 -20.18
C ASP A 15 -4.72 4.47 -19.98
N ALA A 16 -5.97 4.94 -19.91
CA ALA A 16 -7.10 4.13 -19.52
C ALA A 16 -7.21 2.85 -20.38
N VAL A 17 -7.13 1.69 -19.72
CA VAL A 17 -7.29 0.38 -20.35
C VAL A 17 -8.71 -0.12 -20.09
N TYR A 18 -9.43 -0.46 -21.15
CA TYR A 18 -10.78 -1.02 -21.06
C TYR A 18 -10.72 -2.48 -20.60
N VAL A 19 -11.56 -2.81 -19.62
CA VAL A 19 -11.68 -4.13 -19.01
C VAL A 19 -13.13 -4.59 -19.13
N HIS A 20 -13.32 -5.75 -19.75
CA HIS A 20 -14.60 -6.42 -19.83
C HIS A 20 -14.86 -7.22 -18.55
N LEU A 21 -16.03 -7.01 -17.97
CA LEU A 21 -16.51 -7.74 -16.81
C LEU A 21 -17.36 -8.94 -17.24
N ALA A 22 -17.63 -9.83 -16.29
CA ALA A 22 -18.42 -11.04 -16.54
C ALA A 22 -19.92 -10.76 -16.81
N ASP A 23 -20.39 -9.56 -16.47
CA ASP A 23 -21.73 -9.06 -16.77
C ASP A 23 -21.78 -8.24 -18.07
N ASP A 24 -20.79 -8.43 -18.95
CA ASP A 24 -20.56 -7.67 -20.19
C ASP A 24 -20.34 -6.15 -20.00
N GLY A 25 -20.29 -5.68 -18.76
CA GLY A 25 -19.95 -4.31 -18.43
C GLY A 25 -18.51 -3.96 -18.82
N ILE A 26 -18.30 -2.73 -19.27
CA ILE A 26 -16.97 -2.20 -19.59
C ILE A 26 -16.57 -1.17 -18.54
N VAL A 27 -15.43 -1.40 -17.89
CA VAL A 27 -14.82 -0.49 -16.92
C VAL A 27 -13.39 -0.13 -17.33
N GLN A 28 -12.83 0.92 -16.72
CA GLN A 28 -11.49 1.41 -17.06
C GLN A 28 -10.52 1.18 -15.91
N ALA A 29 -9.40 0.53 -16.20
CA ALA A 29 -8.21 0.56 -15.35
C ALA A 29 -7.43 1.84 -15.64
N ILE A 30 -7.07 2.58 -14.60
CA ILE A 30 -6.42 3.90 -14.71
C ILE A 30 -5.03 3.96 -14.06
N GLY A 31 -4.54 2.80 -13.63
CA GLY A 31 -3.25 2.68 -12.99
C GLY A 31 -3.05 1.32 -12.33
N SER A 32 -1.85 1.13 -11.80
CA SER A 32 -1.45 -0.08 -11.09
C SER A 32 -0.57 0.24 -9.90
N GLY A 33 -0.59 -0.63 -8.90
CA GLY A 33 0.36 -0.58 -7.79
C GLY A 33 0.46 -1.92 -7.10
N ASP A 34 1.31 -1.95 -6.08
CA ASP A 34 1.53 -3.14 -5.27
C ASP A 34 0.70 -3.06 -3.98
N ILE A 35 0.10 -4.16 -3.56
CA ILE A 35 -0.66 -4.22 -2.30
C ILE A 35 0.00 -5.23 -1.38
N VAL A 36 0.39 -4.77 -0.20
CA VAL A 36 0.90 -5.64 0.85
C VAL A 36 -0.28 -6.28 1.57
N MET A 37 -0.28 -7.60 1.63
CA MET A 37 -1.29 -8.42 2.29
C MET A 37 -0.64 -9.12 3.49
N SER A 38 -1.39 -9.24 4.58
CA SER A 38 -1.00 -10.03 5.75
C SER A 38 -1.96 -11.18 5.94
N MET A 39 -1.43 -12.37 6.17
CA MET A 39 -2.20 -13.59 6.38
C MET A 39 -1.74 -14.32 7.63
N LYS A 40 -2.68 -14.91 8.35
CA LYS A 40 -2.39 -15.78 9.49
C LYS A 40 -2.16 -17.19 8.96
N THR A 41 -0.96 -17.73 9.19
CA THR A 41 -0.61 -19.11 8.86
C THR A 41 -0.38 -19.90 10.15
N PRO A 42 -0.34 -21.25 10.11
CA PRO A 42 0.04 -22.05 11.28
C PRO A 42 1.41 -21.68 11.87
N GLN A 43 2.32 -21.16 11.04
CA GLN A 43 3.66 -20.70 11.42
C GLN A 43 3.70 -19.22 11.87
N GLY A 44 2.54 -18.58 12.06
CA GLY A 44 2.42 -17.18 12.44
C GLY A 44 1.97 -16.26 11.30
N MET A 45 2.10 -14.95 11.52
CA MET A 45 1.69 -13.93 10.54
C MET A 45 2.70 -13.84 9.40
N LYS A 46 2.28 -14.07 8.16
CA LYS A 46 3.11 -13.89 6.96
C LYS A 46 2.61 -12.70 6.16
N LYS A 47 3.55 -11.92 5.62
CA LYS A 47 3.25 -10.84 4.67
C LYS A 47 3.56 -11.32 3.25
N GLY A 48 2.68 -11.00 2.32
CA GLY A 48 2.86 -11.20 0.88
C GLY A 48 2.59 -9.90 0.13
N VAL A 49 3.11 -9.80 -1.10
CA VAL A 49 2.90 -8.63 -1.95
C VAL A 49 2.18 -9.07 -3.22
N LEU A 50 1.02 -8.49 -3.47
CA LEU A 50 0.36 -8.59 -4.76
C LEU A 50 0.93 -7.49 -5.65
N THR A 51 1.69 -7.88 -6.66
CA THR A 51 2.34 -6.95 -7.59
C THR A 51 1.42 -6.64 -8.77
N ASN A 52 1.59 -5.45 -9.37
CA ASN A 52 0.87 -5.03 -10.57
C ASN A 52 -0.67 -5.13 -10.45
N VAL A 53 -1.22 -4.80 -9.29
CA VAL A 53 -2.66 -4.80 -9.08
C VAL A 53 -3.26 -3.61 -9.82
N TRP A 54 -4.21 -3.86 -10.73
CA TRP A 54 -4.92 -2.80 -11.43
C TRP A 54 -5.90 -2.06 -10.52
N HIS A 55 -5.93 -0.73 -10.66
CA HIS A 55 -6.86 0.18 -10.03
C HIS A 55 -8.00 0.53 -10.99
N ILE A 56 -9.21 0.09 -10.64
CA ILE A 56 -10.43 0.24 -11.42
C ILE A 56 -11.51 0.83 -10.50
N PRO A 57 -11.64 2.16 -10.42
CA PRO A 57 -12.51 2.83 -9.44
C PRO A 57 -13.99 2.43 -9.52
N LYS A 58 -14.47 2.05 -10.71
CA LYS A 58 -15.87 1.70 -10.95
C LYS A 58 -16.26 0.29 -10.46
N LEU A 59 -15.33 -0.50 -9.92
CA LEU A 59 -15.65 -1.81 -9.36
C LEU A 59 -16.38 -1.70 -8.01
N SER A 60 -17.41 -2.53 -7.82
CA SER A 60 -18.13 -2.63 -6.55
C SER A 60 -17.40 -3.45 -5.48
N ARG A 61 -16.56 -4.40 -5.91
CA ARG A 61 -15.72 -5.25 -5.05
C ARG A 61 -14.36 -5.49 -5.70
N ASN A 62 -13.43 -6.06 -4.92
CA ASN A 62 -12.06 -6.32 -5.37
C ASN A 62 -11.91 -7.80 -5.79
N PRO A 63 -12.08 -8.14 -7.09
CA PRO A 63 -11.87 -9.49 -7.55
C PRO A 63 -10.40 -9.87 -7.48
N PHE A 64 -10.16 -11.12 -7.10
CA PHE A 64 -8.85 -11.74 -7.07
C PHE A 64 -8.71 -12.72 -8.23
N SER A 65 -7.75 -12.49 -9.12
CA SER A 65 -7.56 -13.34 -10.29
C SER A 65 -6.79 -14.60 -9.91
N VAL A 66 -7.48 -15.73 -9.87
CA VAL A 66 -6.86 -17.04 -9.63
C VAL A 66 -5.88 -17.38 -10.75
N GLY A 67 -6.26 -17.17 -12.01
CA GLY A 67 -5.38 -17.47 -13.15
C GLY A 67 -4.10 -16.64 -13.20
N ARG A 68 -4.09 -15.43 -12.61
CA ARG A 68 -2.84 -14.69 -12.39
C ARG A 68 -2.07 -15.26 -11.21
N PHE A 69 -2.75 -15.55 -10.12
CA PHE A 69 -2.14 -16.05 -8.89
C PHE A 69 -1.43 -17.39 -9.11
N THR A 70 -2.03 -18.33 -9.83
CA THR A 70 -1.45 -19.65 -10.17
C THR A 70 -0.27 -19.58 -11.13
N LYS A 71 0.15 -18.40 -11.60
CA LYS A 71 1.44 -18.24 -12.29
C LYS A 71 2.62 -18.15 -11.32
N ASP A 72 2.34 -17.70 -10.09
CA ASP A 72 3.35 -17.41 -9.07
C ASP A 72 3.35 -18.45 -7.93
N VAL A 73 2.30 -19.28 -7.83
CA VAL A 73 2.13 -20.33 -6.81
C VAL A 73 1.73 -21.67 -7.45
N ASP A 74 1.98 -22.78 -6.74
CA ASP A 74 1.55 -24.14 -7.09
C ASP A 74 -0.01 -24.23 -7.09
N PRO A 75 -0.64 -25.39 -7.38
CA PRO A 75 -2.09 -25.47 -7.59
C PRO A 75 -2.91 -24.85 -6.46
N VAL A 76 -3.90 -24.04 -6.86
CA VAL A 76 -4.92 -23.53 -5.95
C VAL A 76 -6.10 -24.49 -5.95
N THR A 77 -6.38 -25.11 -4.81
CA THR A 77 -7.46 -26.08 -4.67
C THR A 77 -8.68 -25.43 -4.03
N PHE A 78 -9.84 -25.55 -4.67
CA PHE A 78 -11.12 -25.11 -4.12
C PHE A 78 -11.89 -26.31 -3.58
N THR A 79 -12.36 -26.21 -2.34
CA THR A 79 -13.20 -27.21 -1.68
C THR A 79 -14.57 -26.62 -1.37
N LYS A 80 -15.45 -27.41 -0.74
CA LYS A 80 -16.76 -26.93 -0.29
C LYS A 80 -16.63 -25.73 0.65
N ASP A 81 -15.63 -25.75 1.53
CA ASP A 81 -15.54 -24.82 2.67
C ASP A 81 -14.51 -23.70 2.48
N GLY A 82 -13.64 -23.80 1.47
CA GLY A 82 -12.64 -22.77 1.24
C GLY A 82 -11.74 -23.04 0.04
N CYS A 83 -10.64 -22.30 0.01
CA CYS A 83 -9.60 -22.49 -0.98
C CYS A 83 -8.23 -22.45 -0.32
N ASP A 84 -7.35 -23.30 -0.83
CA ASP A 84 -5.99 -23.49 -0.36
C ASP A 84 -5.01 -23.22 -1.50
N GLY A 85 -3.93 -22.50 -1.20
CA GLY A 85 -2.78 -22.37 -2.08
C GLY A 85 -1.66 -23.29 -1.62
N GLU A 86 -0.84 -23.72 -2.57
CA GLU A 86 0.40 -24.43 -2.30
C GLU A 86 1.57 -23.62 -2.86
N ALA A 87 2.70 -23.66 -2.18
CA ALA A 87 3.98 -23.20 -2.71
C ALA A 87 5.09 -23.95 -2.00
N LYS A 88 6.00 -24.53 -2.77
CA LYS A 88 7.17 -25.25 -2.25
C LYS A 88 6.77 -26.37 -1.28
N GLY A 89 5.68 -27.08 -1.59
CA GLY A 89 5.17 -28.21 -0.79
C GLY A 89 4.47 -27.82 0.52
N VAL A 90 4.25 -26.53 0.77
CA VAL A 90 3.49 -26.07 1.94
C VAL A 90 2.10 -25.64 1.48
N LYS A 91 1.08 -26.29 2.01
CA LYS A 91 -0.33 -25.94 1.76
C LYS A 91 -0.84 -24.98 2.84
N TRP A 92 -1.55 -23.93 2.44
CA TRP A 92 -2.20 -23.00 3.38
C TRP A 92 -3.54 -22.49 2.86
N LYS A 93 -4.42 -22.15 3.80
CA LYS A 93 -5.75 -21.62 3.50
C LYS A 93 -5.63 -20.17 3.01
N ILE A 94 -6.08 -19.89 1.80
CA ILE A 94 -6.09 -18.55 1.20
C ILE A 94 -7.46 -17.88 1.29
N GLY A 95 -8.54 -18.67 1.40
CA GLY A 95 -9.88 -18.14 1.44
C GLY A 95 -10.91 -19.12 2.01
N ALA A 96 -12.07 -18.57 2.34
CA ALA A 96 -13.23 -19.30 2.83
C ALA A 96 -14.48 -18.90 2.05
N ARG A 97 -15.45 -19.81 1.94
CA ARG A 97 -16.73 -19.49 1.30
C ARG A 97 -17.45 -18.39 2.09
N GLU A 98 -17.94 -17.36 1.40
CA GLU A 98 -18.69 -16.25 2.00
C GLU A 98 -19.89 -15.90 1.10
N GLY A 99 -21.09 -15.91 1.68
CA GLY A 99 -22.33 -15.58 0.97
C GLY A 99 -22.71 -16.59 -0.12
N LYS A 100 -23.42 -16.11 -1.15
CA LYS A 100 -23.96 -16.94 -2.24
C LYS A 100 -22.92 -17.17 -3.33
N GLY A 101 -22.05 -18.16 -3.12
CA GLY A 101 -21.18 -18.70 -4.17
C GLY A 101 -19.80 -18.04 -4.33
N LEU A 102 -19.45 -17.06 -3.49
CA LEU A 102 -18.13 -16.41 -3.53
C LEU A 102 -17.18 -16.97 -2.46
N PHE A 103 -15.88 -16.81 -2.71
CA PHE A 103 -14.84 -17.07 -1.72
C PHE A 103 -14.21 -15.75 -1.31
N LYS A 104 -14.15 -15.50 -0.01
CA LYS A 104 -13.44 -14.36 0.57
C LYS A 104 -12.01 -14.76 0.86
N LEU A 105 -11.07 -13.94 0.38
CA LEU A 105 -9.68 -14.04 0.79
C LEU A 105 -9.56 -13.82 2.31
N GLN A 106 -8.88 -14.75 2.99
CA GLN A 106 -8.58 -14.67 4.41
C GLN A 106 -7.25 -13.95 4.63
N MET A 107 -7.15 -12.74 4.07
CA MET A 107 -5.97 -11.90 4.13
C MET A 107 -6.41 -10.45 4.33
N ALA A 108 -5.63 -9.68 5.09
CA ALA A 108 -5.89 -8.26 5.33
C ALA A 108 -4.87 -7.41 4.57
N SER A 109 -5.34 -6.37 3.86
CA SER A 109 -4.44 -5.37 3.29
C SER A 109 -3.76 -4.59 4.40
N VAL A 110 -2.45 -4.49 4.35
CA VAL A 110 -1.66 -3.68 5.28
C VAL A 110 -1.56 -2.28 4.69
N ALA A 111 -1.95 -1.27 5.45
CA ALA A 111 -1.76 0.11 5.03
C ALA A 111 -0.27 0.36 4.71
N PRO A 112 0.05 1.20 3.71
CA PRO A 112 1.40 1.71 3.58
C PRO A 112 1.84 2.32 4.91
N GLU A 113 3.02 1.95 5.40
CA GLU A 113 3.67 2.72 6.45
C GLU A 113 3.85 4.14 5.90
N GLN A 114 3.19 5.10 6.52
CA GLN A 114 3.32 6.50 6.15
C GLN A 114 4.33 7.12 7.09
N ALA A 115 5.51 7.45 6.58
CA ALA A 115 6.40 8.38 7.26
C ALA A 115 5.90 9.81 6.99
N ASN A 116 5.77 10.61 8.05
CA ASN A 116 5.48 12.03 7.88
C ASN A 116 6.65 12.71 7.17
N ALA A 117 6.44 13.17 5.94
CA ALA A 117 7.44 13.91 5.19
C ALA A 117 7.15 15.41 5.32
N ALA A 118 7.98 16.12 6.09
CA ALA A 118 7.93 17.58 6.12
C ALA A 118 8.47 18.15 4.78
N LYS A 119 7.66 18.95 4.09
CA LYS A 119 8.02 19.64 2.84
C LYS A 119 7.82 21.15 3.00
N SER A 120 8.74 21.95 2.45
CA SER A 120 8.69 23.43 2.50
C SER A 120 7.88 24.05 1.38
N SER A 121 7.64 23.29 0.31
CA SER A 121 6.91 23.75 -0.87
C SER A 121 5.41 23.82 -0.56
N GLY A 122 4.94 24.98 -0.08
CA GLY A 122 3.52 25.22 0.20
C GLY A 122 3.23 26.27 1.26
N CYS A 123 4.23 26.63 2.08
CA CYS A 123 4.08 27.68 3.10
C CYS A 123 4.76 28.95 2.61
N GLN A 124 4.01 30.07 2.52
CA GLN A 124 4.60 31.39 2.31
C GLN A 124 5.58 31.65 3.47
N GLY A 125 6.89 31.67 3.17
CA GLY A 125 7.95 31.86 4.17
C GLY A 125 8.68 30.60 4.66
N GLY A 126 8.76 29.53 3.85
CA GLY A 126 9.46 28.28 4.19
C GLY A 126 10.97 28.44 4.44
N THR A 127 11.35 28.89 5.64
CA THR A 127 12.74 28.91 6.11
C THR A 127 13.21 27.49 6.43
N LYS A 128 14.53 27.23 6.34
CA LYS A 128 15.10 25.94 6.74
C LYS A 128 14.80 25.61 8.21
N SER A 129 14.73 26.65 9.06
CA SER A 129 14.30 26.54 10.46
C SER A 129 12.88 25.95 10.60
N TYR A 130 11.92 26.42 9.81
CA TYR A 130 10.55 25.89 9.83
C TYR A 130 10.46 24.42 9.35
N LEU A 131 11.29 24.04 8.38
CA LEU A 131 11.40 22.63 7.99
C LEU A 131 11.90 21.74 9.12
N TRP A 132 12.91 22.18 9.87
CA TRP A 132 13.43 21.42 11.01
C TRP A 132 12.44 21.36 12.16
N HIS A 133 11.68 22.44 12.40
CA HIS A 133 10.54 22.45 13.32
C HIS A 133 9.57 21.30 13.01
N LEU A 134 9.18 21.13 11.74
CA LEU A 134 8.29 20.05 11.32
C LEU A 134 8.94 18.66 11.42
N ARG A 135 10.20 18.51 11.00
CA ARG A 135 10.93 17.22 11.02
C ARG A 135 11.14 16.68 12.43
N LEU A 136 11.30 17.56 13.42
CA LEU A 136 11.58 17.21 14.81
C LEU A 136 10.31 17.24 15.68
N GLY A 137 9.12 17.21 15.08
CA GLY A 137 7.85 17.09 15.82
C GLY A 137 7.42 18.36 16.52
N HIS A 138 7.48 19.51 15.83
CA HIS A 138 7.13 20.83 16.33
C HIS A 138 8.03 21.39 17.43
N ILE A 139 9.34 21.06 17.40
CA ILE A 139 10.31 21.63 18.32
C ILE A 139 10.27 23.17 18.29
N GLY A 140 10.23 23.80 19.47
CA GLY A 140 10.21 25.27 19.58
C GLY A 140 11.50 25.90 19.01
N HIS A 141 11.43 27.20 18.68
CA HIS A 141 12.58 27.92 18.12
C HIS A 141 13.81 27.87 19.05
N ASP A 142 13.61 28.06 20.35
CA ASP A 142 14.69 27.99 21.35
C ASP A 142 15.28 26.58 21.47
N GLY A 143 14.43 25.56 21.39
CA GLY A 143 14.85 24.16 21.38
C GLY A 143 15.71 23.84 20.17
N LEU A 144 15.28 24.29 18.99
CA LEU A 144 16.00 24.11 17.74
C LEU A 144 17.33 24.89 17.72
N ASN A 145 17.35 26.11 18.24
CA ASN A 145 18.56 26.92 18.37
C ASN A 145 19.54 26.29 19.37
N SER A 146 19.05 25.73 20.48
CA SER A 146 19.84 24.97 21.45
C SER A 146 20.48 23.73 20.81
N THR A 147 19.77 23.02 19.93
CA THR A 147 20.31 21.86 19.21
C THR A 147 21.51 22.22 18.33
N VAL A 148 21.45 23.37 17.64
CA VAL A 148 22.54 23.86 16.78
C VAL A 148 23.69 24.41 17.62
N THR A 149 23.41 25.27 18.59
CA THR A 149 24.43 25.95 19.41
C THR A 149 25.20 25.00 20.33
N LYS A 150 24.54 23.95 20.84
CA LYS A 150 25.17 22.90 21.67
C LYS A 150 25.75 21.76 20.83
N ASN A 151 25.70 21.86 19.50
CA ASN A 151 26.21 20.86 18.56
C ASN A 151 25.65 19.44 18.80
N ILE A 152 24.37 19.36 19.20
CA ILE A 152 23.68 18.10 19.54
C ILE A 152 23.19 17.38 18.27
N GLY A 153 23.03 18.10 17.15
CA GLY A 153 22.59 17.54 15.88
C GLY A 153 23.51 17.91 14.73
N ILE A 154 23.96 16.91 13.97
CA ILE A 154 24.80 17.09 12.77
C ILE A 154 23.91 17.41 11.57
N GLY A 155 24.29 18.42 10.78
CA GLY A 155 23.61 18.77 9.52
C GLY A 155 22.32 19.57 9.66
N ILE A 156 21.99 20.06 10.86
CA ILE A 156 20.85 20.93 11.10
C ILE A 156 21.21 22.37 10.72
N ASP A 157 20.80 22.78 9.51
CA ASP A 157 20.92 24.16 9.05
C ASP A 157 19.61 24.92 9.27
N ILE A 158 19.64 25.92 10.15
CA ILE A 158 18.48 26.79 10.46
C ILE A 158 18.60 28.17 9.79
N SER A 159 19.61 28.39 8.95
CA SER A 159 19.77 29.66 8.25
C SER A 159 18.55 29.93 7.37
N SER A 160 17.98 31.12 7.53
CA SER A 160 17.00 31.65 6.58
C SER A 160 17.72 31.85 5.25
N ALA A 161 17.19 31.31 4.16
CA ALA A 161 17.66 31.69 2.83
C ALA A 161 17.52 33.22 2.73
N LYS A 162 18.65 33.93 2.61
CA LYS A 162 18.61 35.36 2.30
C LYS A 162 17.85 35.50 0.98
N LYS A 163 16.87 36.39 0.98
CA LYS A 163 16.16 36.80 -0.25
C LYS A 163 17.16 37.29 -1.29
#